data_AF-A0A1A2J0V8-F1
#
_entry.id   AF-A0A1A2J0V8-F1
#
_cell.length_a   1.000
_cell.length_b   1.000
_cell.length_c   1.000
_cell.angle_alpha   90.00
_cell.angle_beta   90.00
_cell.angle_gamma   90.00
#
_symmetry.space_group_name_H-M   'P 1'
#
loop_
_entity.id
_entity.type
_entity.pdbx_description
1 polymer ?
#
loop_
_entity_poly.entity_id
_entity_poly.type
_entity_poly.pdbx_seq_one_letter_code
_entity_poly.pdbx_strand_id
1 'polypeptide(L)'
;MARDEGGRWDVGIKDDAVFVQRVSEADEQLFIDSLDSDEARKLAELLTKYADKLDNSDQDEDEKKDKKDKDDKKDKDDEKDKDDKDDEKDKDEDDNDDEDDNDDEDDEDDEDDEDDEDDEDDEDDEDDDKDDKDDD
;
A
#
# COMPACT_ATOMS: atom_id res chain seq x y z
N MET A 1 -27.05 -9.87 -1.92
CA MET A 1 -26.38 -9.20 -0.79
C MET A 1 -25.06 -9.92 -0.65
N ALA A 2 -24.01 -9.39 -1.30
CA ALA A 2 -22.67 -9.95 -1.18
C ALA A 2 -22.34 -9.92 0.32
N ARG A 3 -22.03 -11.07 0.90
CA ARG A 3 -21.54 -11.12 2.27
C ARG A 3 -20.25 -10.31 2.25
N ASP A 4 -20.19 -9.26 3.05
CA ASP A 4 -18.95 -8.53 3.28
C ASP A 4 -17.93 -9.54 3.83
N GLU A 5 -17.08 -10.09 2.96
CA GLU A 5 -15.84 -10.77 3.35
C GLU A 5 -14.93 -9.68 3.95
N GLY A 6 -15.25 -9.32 5.18
CA GLY A 6 -14.64 -8.26 5.97
C GLY A 6 -13.28 -8.70 6.47
N GLY A 7 -12.30 -8.69 5.57
CA GLY A 7 -10.91 -8.92 5.90
C GLY A 7 -10.23 -7.70 6.55
N ARG A 8 -9.16 -7.94 7.31
CA ARG A 8 -8.27 -6.90 7.83
C ARG A 8 -7.32 -6.42 6.74
N TRP A 9 -7.02 -5.13 6.74
CA TRP A 9 -5.89 -4.58 5.98
C TRP A 9 -4.69 -4.43 6.90
N ASP A 10 -3.58 -5.06 6.51
CA ASP A 10 -2.28 -4.93 7.17
C ASP A 10 -1.36 -4.07 6.31
N VAL A 11 -0.69 -3.09 6.92
CA VAL A 11 0.24 -2.18 6.25
C VAL A 11 1.56 -2.16 7.01
N GLY A 12 2.67 -2.31 6.30
CA GLY A 12 4.00 -2.38 6.87
C GLY A 12 5.08 -1.80 5.96
N ILE A 13 6.30 -1.71 6.48
CA ILE A 13 7.48 -1.30 5.70
C ILE A 13 8.45 -2.48 5.73
N LYS A 14 8.94 -2.86 4.56
CA LYS A 14 9.95 -3.92 4.39
C LYS A 14 10.73 -3.62 3.13
N ASP A 15 12.04 -3.89 3.11
CA ASP A 15 12.88 -3.75 1.92
C ASP A 15 12.72 -2.37 1.21
N ASP A 16 12.68 -1.28 2.01
CA ASP A 16 12.46 0.11 1.58
C ASP A 16 11.14 0.40 0.81
N ALA A 17 10.22 -0.56 0.77
CA ALA A 17 8.89 -0.43 0.19
C ALA A 17 7.77 -0.51 1.25
N VAL A 18 6.60 0.06 0.94
CA VAL A 18 5.38 -0.03 1.75
C VAL A 18 4.56 -1.23 1.29
N PHE A 19 4.37 -2.20 2.16
CA PHE A 19 3.55 -3.37 1.89
C PHE A 19 2.11 -3.14 2.34
N VAL A 20 1.17 -3.50 1.48
CA VAL A 20 -0.27 -3.46 1.77
C VAL A 20 -0.84 -4.85 1.52
N GLN A 21 -1.47 -5.42 2.54
CA GLN A 21 -2.03 -6.78 2.50
C GLN A 21 -3.49 -6.77 2.93
N ARG A 22 -4.34 -7.55 2.26
CA ARG A 22 -5.68 -7.89 2.75
C ARG A 22 -5.69 -9.33 3.20
N VAL A 23 -6.14 -9.55 4.44
CA VAL A 23 -6.23 -10.86 5.08
C VAL A 23 -7.70 -11.14 5.40
N SER A 24 -8.20 -12.32 5.07
CA SER A 24 -9.57 -12.74 5.41
C SER A 24 -9.75 -12.94 6.92
N GLU A 25 -10.99 -13.12 7.37
CA GLU A 25 -11.27 -13.47 8.77
C GLU A 25 -10.70 -14.84 9.18
N ALA A 26 -10.38 -15.70 8.21
CA ALA A 26 -9.75 -17.00 8.42
C ALA A 26 -8.21 -16.92 8.40
N ASP A 27 -7.64 -15.70 8.49
CA ASP A 27 -6.20 -15.43 8.38
C ASP A 27 -5.60 -15.83 7.01
N GLU A 28 -6.42 -15.97 5.97
CA GLU A 28 -5.94 -16.25 4.62
C GLU A 28 -5.57 -14.96 3.89
N GLN A 29 -4.41 -14.94 3.25
CA GLN A 29 -3.93 -13.80 2.46
C GLN A 29 -4.70 -13.70 1.14
N LEU A 30 -5.50 -12.65 0.98
CA LEU A 30 -6.33 -12.42 -0.21
C LEU A 30 -5.68 -11.46 -1.21
N PHE A 31 -4.87 -10.53 -0.72
CA PHE A 31 -4.20 -9.52 -1.53
C PHE A 31 -2.87 -9.15 -0.88
N ILE A 32 -1.84 -8.94 -1.68
CA ILE A 32 -0.59 -8.33 -1.25
C ILE A 32 -0.01 -7.51 -2.39
N ASP A 33 0.51 -6.35 -2.04
CA ASP A 33 1.22 -5.48 -2.96
C ASP A 33 2.34 -4.73 -2.23
N SER A 34 3.37 -4.33 -2.98
CA SER A 34 4.50 -3.54 -2.51
C SER A 34 4.55 -2.24 -3.31
N LEU A 35 4.46 -1.11 -2.62
CA LEU A 35 4.43 0.21 -3.20
C LEU A 35 5.69 0.98 -2.82
N ASP A 36 6.24 1.72 -3.77
CA ASP A 36 7.26 2.72 -3.46
C ASP A 36 6.69 3.83 -2.57
N SER A 37 7.57 4.56 -1.90
CA SER A 37 7.16 5.60 -0.94
C SER A 37 6.25 6.69 -1.55
N ASP A 38 6.49 7.08 -2.80
CA ASP A 38 5.67 8.08 -3.48
C ASP A 38 4.32 7.51 -3.97
N GLU A 39 4.28 6.23 -4.35
CA GLU A 39 3.05 5.56 -4.74
C GLU A 39 2.13 5.36 -3.53
N ALA A 40 2.68 4.94 -2.40
CA ALA A 40 1.96 4.81 -1.14
C ALA A 40 1.33 6.15 -0.70
N ARG A 41 2.04 7.27 -0.87
CA ARG A 41 1.50 8.61 -0.61
C ARG A 41 0.34 8.96 -1.53
N LYS A 42 0.49 8.74 -2.84
CA LYS A 42 -0.57 8.98 -3.83
C LYS A 42 -1.82 8.13 -3.54
N LEU A 43 -1.64 6.86 -3.17
CA LEU A 43 -2.72 5.97 -2.78
C LEU A 43 -3.44 6.52 -1.54
N ALA A 44 -2.70 6.92 -0.50
CA ALA A 44 -3.27 7.48 0.72
C ALA A 44 -4.09 8.76 0.42
N GLU A 45 -3.58 9.66 -0.41
CA GLU A 45 -4.31 10.87 -0.84
C GLU A 45 -5.61 10.52 -1.57
N LEU A 46 -5.59 9.53 -2.46
CA LEU A 46 -6.79 9.07 -3.15
C LEU A 46 -7.80 8.47 -2.16
N LEU A 47 -7.36 7.59 -1.25
CA LEU A 47 -8.23 6.98 -0.26
C LEU A 47 -8.90 8.04 0.62
N THR A 48 -8.14 9.01 1.14
CA THR A 48 -8.68 10.13 1.92
C THR A 48 -9.67 10.95 1.11
N LYS A 49 -9.33 11.34 -0.12
CA LYS A 49 -10.20 12.14 -0.99
C LYS A 49 -11.55 11.46 -1.28
N TYR A 50 -11.57 10.14 -1.45
CA TYR A 50 -12.80 9.40 -1.71
C TYR A 50 -13.60 9.14 -0.44
N ALA A 51 -12.94 8.92 0.71
CA ALA A 51 -13.59 8.86 2.01
C ALA A 51 -14.28 10.20 2.34
N ASP A 52 -13.56 11.31 2.19
CA ASP A 52 -14.09 12.67 2.40
C ASP A 52 -15.32 12.93 1.50
N LYS A 53 -15.26 12.55 0.23
CA LYS A 53 -16.41 12.68 -0.67
C LYS A 53 -17.62 11.88 -0.21
N LEU A 54 -17.40 10.68 0.35
CA LEU A 54 -18.47 9.83 0.87
C LEU A 54 -19.10 10.48 2.11
N ASP A 55 -18.29 10.93 3.07
CA ASP A 55 -18.76 11.66 4.26
C ASP A 55 -19.54 12.94 3.90
N ASN A 56 -19.07 13.69 2.90
CA ASN A 56 -19.75 14.89 2.42
C ASN A 56 -21.02 14.59 1.59
N SER A 57 -21.16 13.39 1.03
CA SER A 57 -22.36 12.99 0.27
C SER A 57 -23.54 12.59 1.14
N ASP A 58 -23.29 12.22 2.40
CA ASP A 58 -24.31 11.98 3.42
C ASP A 58 -24.74 13.27 4.15
N GLN A 59 -24.12 14.43 3.85
CA GLN A 59 -24.40 15.71 4.52
C GLN A 59 -25.49 16.58 3.88
N ASP A 60 -26.23 16.09 2.87
CA ASP A 60 -27.32 16.86 2.25
C ASP A 60 -28.60 16.93 3.11
N GLU A 61 -28.67 16.24 4.25
CA GLU A 61 -29.76 16.38 5.22
C GLU A 61 -29.22 16.79 6.61
N ASP A 62 -29.33 18.09 6.85
CA ASP A 62 -29.40 18.77 8.16
C ASP A 62 -28.11 19.33 8.82
N GLU A 63 -28.28 20.59 9.23
CA GLU A 63 -27.47 21.38 10.17
C GLU A 63 -26.13 21.98 9.71
N LYS A 64 -26.28 23.20 9.18
CA LYS A 64 -25.56 24.41 9.62
C LYS A 64 -24.63 24.20 10.82
N LYS A 65 -23.34 24.02 10.58
CA LYS A 65 -22.30 24.37 11.56
C LYS A 65 -21.32 25.36 10.95
N ASP A 66 -21.65 26.63 11.15
CA ASP A 66 -20.70 27.71 11.37
C ASP A 66 -19.46 27.22 12.15
N LYS A 67 -18.35 26.95 11.46
CA LYS A 67 -17.00 27.14 12.03
C LYS A 67 -16.07 27.73 10.97
N LYS A 68 -16.26 29.04 10.79
CA LYS A 68 -15.23 30.06 10.53
C LYS A 68 -13.95 29.56 9.89
N ASP A 69 -13.91 29.73 8.58
CA ASP A 69 -12.80 30.41 7.94
C ASP A 69 -12.47 31.71 8.71
N LYS A 70 -11.29 31.75 9.33
CA LYS A 70 -10.60 32.97 9.75
C LYS A 70 -9.10 32.74 9.62
N ASP A 71 -8.65 32.94 8.39
CA ASP A 71 -7.56 33.84 8.04
C ASP A 71 -6.98 34.71 9.19
N ASP A 72 -5.64 34.77 9.18
CA ASP A 72 -4.76 35.80 9.73
C ASP A 72 -4.73 36.06 11.26
N LYS A 73 -3.65 35.58 11.90
CA LYS A 73 -2.95 36.33 12.96
C LYS A 73 -1.44 36.20 12.83
N LYS A 74 -0.84 37.12 12.06
CA LYS A 74 0.43 37.74 12.47
C LYS A 74 0.28 38.28 13.89
N ASP A 75 0.94 37.66 14.86
CA ASP A 75 1.28 38.35 16.11
C ASP A 75 2.80 38.46 16.22
N LYS A 76 3.25 39.72 16.21
CA LYS A 76 4.60 40.17 16.51
C LYS A 76 4.62 40.52 17.99
N ASP A 77 5.43 39.83 18.78
CA ASP A 77 6.00 40.30 20.05
C ASP A 77 7.29 39.47 20.23
N ASP A 78 8.48 39.97 19.92
CA ASP A 78 9.30 40.96 20.64
C ASP A 78 9.49 40.63 22.13
N GLU A 79 10.22 39.55 22.42
CA GLU A 79 11.01 39.48 23.66
C GLU A 79 12.49 39.34 23.31
N LYS A 80 13.20 40.44 23.59
CA LYS A 80 14.65 40.56 23.63
C LYS A 80 15.19 39.93 24.91
N ASP A 81 16.11 38.99 24.78
CA ASP A 81 17.25 38.81 25.68
C ASP A 81 18.33 38.01 24.93
N LYS A 82 19.27 38.68 24.25
CA LYS A 82 20.59 39.14 24.71
C LYS A 82 21.54 38.04 25.18
N ASP A 83 22.68 38.04 24.47
CA ASP A 83 24.00 37.49 24.82
C ASP A 83 24.09 35.96 24.92
N ASP A 84 25.03 35.28 24.27
CA ASP A 84 26.44 35.63 24.14
C ASP A 84 27.07 34.88 22.94
N LYS A 85 28.07 35.54 22.35
CA LYS A 85 29.23 35.14 21.51
C LYS A 85 29.53 33.64 21.32
N ASP A 86 30.23 33.16 20.29
CA ASP A 86 31.23 33.72 19.39
C ASP A 86 31.54 32.65 18.31
N ASP A 87 32.13 33.08 17.19
CA ASP A 87 33.12 32.39 16.33
C ASP A 87 32.88 30.90 15.94
N GLU A 88 32.93 30.46 14.67
CA GLU A 88 33.99 30.64 13.65
C GLU A 88 33.35 30.43 12.25
N LYS A 89 33.44 31.39 11.32
CA LYS A 89 34.38 31.40 10.17
C LYS A 89 34.59 30.03 9.50
N ASP A 90 34.01 29.80 8.32
CA ASP A 90 34.52 30.21 7.00
C ASP A 90 35.23 29.03 6.29
N LYS A 91 35.12 29.02 4.94
CA LYS A 91 35.64 28.11 3.89
C LYS A 91 34.57 27.20 3.28
N ASP A 92 33.99 27.58 2.15
CA ASP A 92 34.54 27.59 0.77
C ASP A 92 34.47 26.22 0.10
N GLU A 93 33.84 26.26 -1.09
CA GLU A 93 34.15 25.53 -2.33
C GLU A 93 34.50 24.04 -2.22
N ASP A 94 33.66 23.16 -2.78
CA ASP A 94 34.08 22.58 -4.05
C ASP A 94 32.90 22.09 -4.90
N ASP A 95 32.99 22.50 -6.15
CA ASP A 95 32.25 22.10 -7.33
C ASP A 95 32.90 20.80 -7.82
N ASN A 96 32.14 19.71 -7.97
CA ASN A 96 32.53 18.58 -8.82
C ASN A 96 31.27 17.97 -9.41
N ASP A 97 30.88 18.57 -10.52
CA ASP A 97 30.50 17.89 -11.75
C ASP A 97 31.29 16.57 -11.93
N ASP A 98 30.58 15.44 -12.06
CA ASP A 98 31.12 14.28 -12.78
C ASP A 98 29.95 13.55 -13.45
N GLU A 99 29.81 13.84 -14.74
CA GLU A 99 29.14 13.01 -15.72
C GLU A 99 29.87 11.66 -15.78
N ASP A 100 29.18 10.54 -15.56
CA ASP A 100 29.64 9.28 -16.16
C ASP A 100 28.47 8.51 -16.75
N ASP A 101 28.43 8.65 -18.07
CA ASP A 101 27.67 7.97 -19.09
C ASP A 101 28.31 6.59 -19.28
N ASN A 102 27.57 5.51 -18.99
CA ASN A 102 27.86 4.19 -19.54
C ASN A 102 26.54 3.50 -19.90
N ASP A 103 26.09 3.84 -21.10
CA ASP A 103 25.63 2.91 -22.12
C ASP A 103 26.43 1.58 -22.08
N ASP A 104 25.77 0.46 -21.79
CA ASP A 104 26.27 -0.86 -22.24
C ASP A 104 25.12 -1.91 -22.30
N GLU A 105 24.66 -2.11 -23.52
CA GLU A 105 24.39 -3.40 -24.17
C GLU A 105 23.32 -4.36 -23.60
N ASP A 106 22.15 -4.28 -24.25
CA ASP A 106 21.47 -5.38 -24.97
C ASP A 106 22.12 -6.77 -24.82
N ASP A 107 21.40 -7.71 -24.19
CA ASP A 107 21.63 -9.14 -24.41
C ASP A 107 20.26 -9.85 -24.50
N GLU A 108 19.82 -10.06 -25.74
CA GLU A 108 18.79 -11.03 -26.12
C GLU A 108 19.39 -12.45 -26.05
N ASP A 109 18.82 -13.33 -25.23
CA ASP A 109 18.85 -14.81 -25.39
C ASP A 109 17.78 -15.36 -24.41
N ASP A 110 16.56 -15.68 -24.82
CA ASP A 110 16.13 -16.82 -25.64
C ASP A 110 16.64 -18.17 -25.10
N GLU A 111 15.98 -18.71 -24.08
CA GLU A 111 15.86 -20.17 -23.91
C GLU A 111 14.40 -20.52 -23.59
N ASP A 112 13.67 -20.71 -24.70
CA ASP A 112 12.64 -21.73 -24.86
C ASP A 112 13.20 -23.08 -24.36
N ASP A 113 12.63 -23.64 -23.29
CA ASP A 113 12.76 -25.07 -23.04
C ASP A 113 11.43 -25.65 -22.57
N GLU A 114 10.92 -26.51 -23.43
CA GLU A 114 9.73 -27.33 -23.28
C GLU A 114 9.93 -28.30 -22.11
N ASP A 115 8.92 -28.49 -21.26
CA ASP A 115 8.74 -29.80 -20.64
C ASP A 115 7.25 -30.16 -20.61
N ASP A 116 6.88 -30.83 -21.68
CA ASP A 116 5.70 -31.64 -21.90
C ASP A 116 5.99 -33.01 -21.26
N GLU A 117 5.43 -33.30 -20.09
CA GLU A 117 5.22 -34.68 -19.62
C GLU A 117 3.75 -34.82 -19.19
N ASP A 118 2.95 -35.43 -20.06
CA ASP A 118 2.52 -36.84 -20.02
C ASP A 118 1.77 -37.17 -18.71
N ASP A 119 0.44 -37.26 -18.72
CA ASP A 119 -0.38 -38.42 -19.15
C ASP A 119 -0.49 -39.50 -18.04
N GLU A 120 -1.69 -40.10 -17.98
CA GLU A 120 -2.08 -41.27 -17.18
C GLU A 120 -2.28 -40.99 -15.66
N ASP A 121 -3.28 -41.48 -14.93
CA ASP A 121 -4.19 -42.64 -15.02
C ASP A 121 -5.34 -42.30 -14.03
N ASP A 122 -6.62 -42.48 -14.36
CA ASP A 122 -7.35 -43.76 -14.38
C ASP A 122 -7.96 -44.11 -13.01
N GLU A 123 -9.27 -44.37 -13.09
CA GLU A 123 -10.17 -45.10 -12.20
C GLU A 123 -9.89 -45.23 -10.68
N ASP A 124 -10.88 -44.82 -9.85
CA ASP A 124 -11.50 -45.85 -8.99
C ASP A 124 -12.97 -45.55 -8.72
N ASP A 125 -13.77 -46.49 -9.19
CA ASP A 125 -15.21 -46.64 -9.07
C ASP A 125 -15.44 -47.48 -7.80
N GLU A 126 -15.71 -46.86 -6.64
CA GLU A 126 -16.19 -47.61 -5.48
C GLU A 126 -17.72 -47.61 -5.44
N ASP A 127 -18.27 -48.52 -6.24
CA ASP A 127 -19.45 -49.30 -5.89
C ASP A 127 -19.21 -50.03 -4.55
N ASP A 128 -20.00 -49.74 -3.52
CA ASP A 128 -20.36 -50.77 -2.52
C ASP A 128 -21.85 -50.64 -2.18
N ASP A 129 -22.66 -51.19 -3.08
CA ASP A 129 -23.87 -51.94 -2.78
C ASP A 129 -23.63 -52.89 -1.59
N LYS A 130 -24.31 -52.67 -0.45
CA LYS A 130 -24.75 -53.76 0.46
C LYS A 130 -26.08 -53.45 1.16
N ASP A 131 -27.11 -54.07 0.62
CA ASP A 131 -28.03 -55.01 1.29
C ASP A 131 -28.67 -54.62 2.65
N ASP A 132 -29.97 -54.36 2.58
CA ASP A 132 -31.02 -55.28 3.09
C ASP A 132 -30.78 -55.96 4.45
N LYS A 133 -31.54 -55.51 5.47
CA LYS A 133 -32.40 -56.40 6.27
C LYS A 133 -33.30 -55.66 7.26
N ASP A 134 -34.61 -55.81 7.03
CA ASP A 134 -35.61 -55.99 8.07
C ASP A 134 -35.14 -57.01 9.14
N ASP A 135 -35.33 -56.71 10.42
CA ASP A 135 -35.86 -57.68 11.41
C ASP A 135 -36.18 -56.98 12.75
N ASP A 136 -37.45 -57.12 13.15
CA ASP A 136 -38.13 -57.00 14.47
C ASP A 136 -38.14 -55.67 15.27
#